data_AF-G3M889-F1
#
_entry.id   AF-G3M889-F1
#
_cell.length_a   1.000
_cell.length_b   1.000
_cell.length_c   1.000
_cell.angle_alpha   90.00
_cell.angle_beta   90.00
_cell.angle_gamma   90.00
#
_symmetry.space_group_name_H-M   'P 1'
#
loop_
_entity.id
_entity.type
_entity.pdbx_description
1 polymer ?
#
loop_
_entity_poly.entity_id
_entity_poly.type
_entity_poly.pdbx_seq_one_letter_code
_entity_poly.pdbx_strand_id
1 'polypeptide(L)'
;SCQNILLSNAPLGPQFPFTGVDDRESWPSVFYNRTCRCFSNFMGFDCGYCRFGFWGPKCTEQRRLVRRNIFDLSVQEKDRFLAYLNLAKHTTSPDYVIPIGTYGQMNNGSTPMFSNISVYDLFVWMHYYVSRDTLLGGSEIW
;
A
#
# COMPACT_ATOMS: atom_id res chain seq x y z
N SER A 1 11.82 -9.78 -11.97
CA SER A 1 12.09 -9.08 -13.24
C SER A 1 11.04 -8.00 -13.46
N CYS A 2 11.34 -6.94 -14.23
CA CYS A 2 10.39 -5.87 -14.53
C CYS A 2 9.45 -6.30 -15.68
N GLN A 3 8.14 -6.33 -15.42
CA GLN A 3 7.11 -6.79 -16.38
C GLN A 3 5.97 -5.78 -16.48
N ASN A 4 5.19 -5.84 -17.57
CA ASN A 4 3.97 -5.06 -17.69
C ASN A 4 2.97 -5.44 -16.60
N ILE A 5 2.17 -4.46 -16.15
CA ILE A 5 1.07 -4.71 -15.22
C ILE A 5 -0.01 -5.58 -15.87
N LEU A 6 -0.73 -6.33 -15.05
CA LEU A 6 -1.92 -7.09 -15.45
C LEU A 6 -3.14 -6.41 -14.83
N LEU A 7 -4.04 -5.92 -15.68
CA LEU A 7 -5.27 -5.27 -15.25
C LEU A 7 -6.42 -6.27 -15.19
N SER A 8 -7.40 -6.00 -14.33
CA SER A 8 -8.63 -6.79 -14.26
C SER A 8 -9.49 -6.53 -15.51
N ASN A 9 -9.97 -7.61 -16.12
CA ASN A 9 -10.96 -7.56 -17.21
C ASN A 9 -12.40 -7.76 -16.71
N ALA A 10 -12.62 -7.73 -15.39
CA ALA A 10 -13.95 -7.86 -14.81
C ALA A 10 -14.82 -6.64 -15.19
N PRO A 11 -16.13 -6.83 -15.44
CA PRO A 11 -17.02 -5.72 -15.77
C PRO A 11 -17.14 -4.76 -14.58
N LEU A 12 -17.20 -3.47 -14.86
CA LEU A 12 -17.46 -2.43 -13.86
C LEU A 12 -18.94 -2.43 -13.49
N GLY A 13 -19.22 -2.18 -12.20
CA GLY A 13 -20.58 -2.00 -11.72
C GLY A 13 -21.18 -0.68 -12.22
N PRO A 14 -22.50 -0.62 -12.47
CA PRO A 14 -23.16 0.60 -12.97
C PRO A 14 -23.21 1.74 -11.94
N GLN A 15 -22.77 1.50 -10.69
CA GLN A 15 -22.82 2.47 -9.60
C GLN A 15 -21.80 3.60 -9.77
N PHE A 16 -20.78 3.42 -10.61
CA PHE A 16 -19.78 4.44 -10.91
C PHE A 16 -19.89 4.85 -12.39
N PRO A 17 -20.68 5.89 -12.71
CA PRO A 17 -20.97 6.28 -14.09
C PRO A 17 -19.90 7.18 -14.72
N PHE A 18 -18.70 7.26 -14.14
CA PHE A 18 -17.61 8.10 -14.61
C PHE A 18 -16.47 7.27 -15.20
N THR A 19 -15.62 7.90 -16.02
CA THR A 19 -14.44 7.26 -16.61
C THR A 19 -13.35 8.29 -16.79
N GLY A 20 -12.12 7.92 -16.41
CA GLY A 20 -10.94 8.78 -16.52
C GLY A 20 -10.97 9.99 -15.58
N VAL A 21 -11.70 9.90 -14.48
CA VAL A 21 -11.83 10.99 -13.49
C VAL A 21 -11.15 10.66 -12.17
N ASP A 22 -10.78 9.40 -11.96
CA ASP A 22 -10.18 8.93 -10.71
C ASP A 22 -8.88 8.16 -10.95
N ASP A 23 -7.81 8.57 -10.25
CA ASP A 23 -6.48 7.95 -10.34
C ASP A 23 -6.48 6.44 -9.95
N ARG A 24 -7.55 5.99 -9.27
CA ARG A 24 -7.73 4.60 -8.82
C ARG A 24 -8.33 3.71 -9.90
N GLU A 25 -8.86 4.27 -10.99
CA GLU A 25 -9.38 3.50 -12.10
C GLU A 25 -8.28 2.64 -12.73
N SER A 26 -8.56 1.35 -12.95
CA SER A 26 -7.58 0.39 -13.49
C SER A 26 -6.24 0.41 -12.74
N TRP A 27 -6.28 0.56 -11.40
CA TRP A 27 -5.07 0.62 -10.59
C TRP A 27 -4.07 -0.51 -10.91
N PRO A 28 -2.77 -0.21 -11.08
CA PRO A 28 -2.09 1.08 -10.87
C PRO A 28 -1.79 1.87 -12.16
N SER A 29 -2.54 1.66 -13.25
CA SER A 29 -2.13 2.07 -14.61
C SER A 29 -1.92 3.57 -14.81
N VAL A 30 -2.55 4.42 -14.00
CA VAL A 30 -2.38 5.88 -14.05
C VAL A 30 -0.95 6.29 -13.70
N PHE A 31 -0.32 5.59 -12.75
CA PHE A 31 1.04 5.90 -12.29
C PHE A 31 2.10 5.02 -12.96
N TYR A 32 1.85 3.72 -13.10
CA TYR A 32 2.84 2.77 -13.56
C TYR A 32 2.24 1.76 -14.53
N ASN A 33 2.93 1.52 -15.64
CA ASN A 33 2.57 0.47 -16.60
C ASN A 33 3.42 -0.80 -16.45
N ARG A 34 4.44 -0.77 -15.57
CA ARG A 34 5.35 -1.89 -15.31
C ARG A 34 5.68 -1.99 -13.83
N THR A 35 5.78 -3.21 -13.32
CA THR A 35 6.14 -3.49 -11.92
C THR A 35 7.09 -4.69 -11.82
N CYS A 36 7.69 -4.86 -10.64
CA CYS A 36 8.48 -6.04 -10.32
C CYS A 36 7.60 -7.28 -10.18
N ARG A 37 7.92 -8.33 -10.95
CA ARG A 37 7.43 -9.69 -10.74
C ARG A 37 8.52 -10.55 -10.11
N CYS A 38 8.27 -10.98 -8.89
CA CYS A 38 9.19 -11.81 -8.12
C CYS A 38 9.03 -13.29 -8.49
N PHE A 39 10.11 -14.05 -8.32
CA PHE A 39 10.15 -15.49 -8.61
C PHE A 39 10.10 -16.30 -7.32
N SER A 40 9.54 -17.50 -7.37
CA SER A 40 9.47 -18.41 -6.23
C SER A 40 8.84 -17.75 -5.00
N ASN A 41 9.47 -17.83 -3.83
CA ASN A 41 9.01 -17.26 -2.57
C ASN A 41 9.52 -15.84 -2.29
N PHE A 42 10.17 -15.17 -3.25
CA PHE A 42 10.57 -13.78 -3.11
C PHE A 42 9.36 -12.84 -3.33
N MET A 43 9.37 -11.67 -2.68
CA MET A 43 8.30 -10.67 -2.66
C MET A 43 8.87 -9.28 -2.34
N GLY A 44 8.02 -8.25 -2.32
CA GLY A 44 8.40 -6.86 -2.07
C GLY A 44 8.42 -6.03 -3.35
N PHE A 45 8.58 -4.71 -3.21
CA PHE A 45 8.56 -3.78 -4.33
C PHE A 45 9.76 -3.98 -5.28
N ASP A 46 10.88 -4.51 -4.77
CA ASP A 46 12.12 -4.79 -5.48
C ASP A 46 12.50 -6.28 -5.50
N CYS A 47 11.62 -7.16 -4.99
CA CYS A 47 11.87 -8.58 -4.78
C CYS A 47 12.97 -8.93 -3.74
N GLY A 48 13.36 -7.98 -2.87
CA GLY A 48 14.35 -8.18 -1.81
C GLY A 48 13.81 -8.88 -0.55
N TYR A 49 12.50 -9.10 -0.45
CA TYR A 49 11.86 -9.67 0.73
C TYR A 49 11.31 -11.08 0.44
N CYS A 50 10.86 -11.75 1.49
CA CYS A 50 10.20 -13.05 1.36
C CYS A 50 8.68 -12.91 1.43
N ARG A 51 7.99 -13.78 0.69
CA ARG A 51 6.54 -13.93 0.75
C ARG A 51 6.10 -14.28 2.18
N PHE A 52 4.92 -13.80 2.57
CA PHE A 52 4.34 -14.14 3.87
C PHE A 52 4.41 -15.65 4.16
N GLY A 53 4.93 -16.00 5.34
CA GLY A 53 5.17 -17.38 5.77
C GLY A 53 6.56 -17.93 5.43
N PHE A 54 7.36 -17.22 4.63
CA PHE A 54 8.72 -17.60 4.26
C PHE A 54 9.75 -16.59 4.77
N TRP A 55 10.93 -17.10 5.15
CA TRP A 55 12.01 -16.37 5.80
C TRP A 55 13.39 -16.88 5.33
N GLY A 56 14.43 -16.22 5.80
CA GLY A 56 15.83 -16.51 5.48
C GLY A 56 16.28 -15.82 4.18
N PRO A 57 17.60 -15.75 3.94
CA PRO A 57 18.16 -15.03 2.78
C PRO A 57 17.76 -15.63 1.42
N LYS A 58 17.24 -16.87 1.42
CA LYS A 58 16.77 -17.57 0.22
C LYS A 58 15.25 -17.79 0.19
N CYS A 59 14.50 -17.29 1.18
CA CYS A 59 13.05 -17.47 1.31
C CYS A 59 12.59 -18.94 1.29
N THR A 60 13.41 -19.85 1.83
CA THR A 60 13.13 -21.29 1.90
C THR A 60 12.68 -21.73 3.29
N GLU A 61 12.93 -20.94 4.32
CA GLU A 61 12.57 -21.27 5.70
C GLU A 61 11.11 -20.94 5.95
N GLN A 62 10.32 -21.91 6.40
CA GLN A 62 8.92 -21.67 6.73
C GLN A 62 8.76 -21.19 8.17
N ARG A 63 8.01 -20.13 8.36
CA ARG A 63 7.67 -19.59 9.67
C ARG A 63 6.16 -19.40 9.79
N ARG A 64 5.57 -20.09 10.77
CA ARG A 64 4.17 -19.91 11.12
C ARG A 64 4.04 -18.88 12.23
N LEU A 65 3.18 -17.87 12.01
CA LEU A 65 2.78 -16.91 13.03
C LEU A 65 1.32 -17.16 13.41
N VAL A 66 0.99 -17.06 14.70
CA VAL A 66 -0.37 -17.25 15.22
C VAL A 66 -0.89 -15.91 15.71
N ARG A 67 -2.00 -15.45 15.13
CA ARG A 67 -2.75 -14.29 15.65
C ARG A 67 -3.62 -14.78 16.80
N ARG A 68 -3.31 -14.35 18.02
CA ARG A 68 -4.05 -14.71 19.23
C ARG A 68 -5.08 -13.63 19.56
N ASN A 69 -6.11 -13.99 20.33
CA ASN A 69 -7.03 -13.02 20.90
C ASN A 69 -6.26 -12.10 21.87
N ILE A 70 -6.49 -10.79 21.76
CA ILE A 70 -5.83 -9.78 22.58
C ILE A 70 -6.11 -9.98 24.08
N PHE A 71 -7.30 -10.50 24.44
CA PHE A 71 -7.67 -10.73 25.83
C PHE A 71 -6.87 -11.87 26.48
N ASP A 72 -6.46 -12.85 25.69
CA ASP A 72 -5.71 -14.05 26.12
C ASP A 72 -4.19 -13.78 26.27
N LEU A 73 -3.72 -12.57 25.94
CA LEU A 73 -2.32 -12.18 26.09
C LEU A 73 -1.97 -11.85 27.55
N SER A 74 -0.72 -12.15 27.92
CA SER A 74 -0.18 -11.69 29.21
C SER A 74 -0.08 -10.17 29.26
N VAL A 75 0.09 -9.61 30.47
CA VAL A 75 0.29 -8.16 30.64
C VAL A 75 1.51 -7.69 29.83
N GLN A 76 2.63 -8.42 29.90
CA GLN A 76 3.86 -8.06 29.17
C GLN A 76 3.67 -8.14 27.65
N GLU A 77 2.89 -9.11 27.16
CA GLU A 77 2.56 -9.21 25.72
C GLU A 77 1.71 -8.02 25.25
N LYS A 78 0.73 -7.60 26.06
CA LYS A 78 -0.12 -6.42 25.78
C LYS A 78 0.70 -5.13 25.78
N ASP A 79 1.56 -4.93 26.77
CA ASP A 79 2.44 -3.75 26.86
C ASP A 79 3.38 -3.69 25.65
N ARG A 80 3.96 -4.82 25.27
CA ARG A 80 4.82 -4.91 24.07
C ARG A 80 4.05 -4.59 22.79
N PHE A 81 2.83 -5.10 22.66
CA PHE A 81 1.97 -4.81 21.50
C PHE A 81 1.67 -3.30 21.40
N LEU A 82 1.26 -2.67 22.51
CA LEU A 82 0.99 -1.24 22.56
C LEU A 82 2.25 -0.41 22.25
N ALA A 83 3.40 -0.79 22.82
CA ALA A 83 4.67 -0.13 22.57
C ALA A 83 5.06 -0.17 21.08
N TYR A 84 4.84 -1.29 20.38
CA TYR A 84 5.13 -1.38 18.95
C TYR A 84 4.12 -0.63 18.08
N LEU A 85 2.84 -0.56 18.46
CA LEU A 85 1.89 0.33 17.78
C LEU A 85 2.32 1.80 17.89
N ASN A 86 2.72 2.21 19.10
CA ASN A 86 3.21 3.57 19.32
C ASN A 86 4.51 3.84 18.54
N LEU A 87 5.43 2.87 18.50
CA LEU A 87 6.64 2.96 17.69
C LEU A 87 6.30 3.11 16.21
N ALA A 88 5.38 2.31 15.67
CA ALA A 88 4.96 2.38 14.27
C ALA A 88 4.33 3.75 13.91
N LYS A 89 3.62 4.38 14.85
CA LYS A 89 3.05 5.72 14.68
C LYS A 89 4.09 6.83 14.60
N HIS A 90 5.26 6.64 15.21
CA HIS A 90 6.32 7.65 15.25
C HIS A 90 7.53 7.31 14.37
N THR A 91 7.53 6.14 13.72
CA THR A 91 8.59 5.72 12.81
C THR A 91 8.19 6.01 11.37
N THR A 92 8.96 6.85 10.68
CA THR A 92 8.80 7.09 9.24
C THR A 92 8.95 5.79 8.46
N SER A 93 8.03 5.54 7.53
CA SER A 93 8.07 4.42 6.59
C SER A 93 9.35 4.50 5.75
N PRO A 94 10.21 3.46 5.76
CA PRO A 94 11.45 3.46 4.99
C PRO A 94 11.20 3.21 3.49
N ASP A 95 10.11 2.52 3.15
CA ASP A 95 9.88 1.97 1.81
C ASP A 95 8.80 2.74 1.03
N TYR A 96 7.91 3.45 1.72
CA TYR A 96 6.75 4.10 1.11
C TYR A 96 6.60 5.56 1.54
N VAL A 97 6.22 6.38 0.57
CA VAL A 97 5.72 7.75 0.70
C VAL A 97 4.30 7.81 0.16
N ILE A 98 3.54 8.84 0.51
CA ILE A 98 2.18 9.03 0.02
C ILE A 98 2.07 10.20 -0.96
N PRO A 99 1.23 10.10 -2.00
CA PRO A 99 0.91 11.24 -2.82
C PRO A 99 0.09 12.26 -2.02
N ILE A 100 0.42 13.54 -2.18
CA ILE A 100 -0.29 14.68 -1.58
C ILE A 100 -1.06 15.51 -2.63
N GLY A 101 -1.16 15.00 -3.85
CA GLY A 101 -1.90 15.58 -4.96
C GLY A 101 -2.39 14.50 -5.92
N THR A 102 -3.33 14.85 -6.80
CA THR A 102 -3.80 13.97 -7.89
C THR A 102 -2.73 13.86 -8.97
N TYR A 103 -2.83 12.84 -9.83
CA TYR A 103 -1.92 12.69 -10.97
C TYR A 103 -1.95 13.91 -11.91
N GLY A 104 -3.12 14.53 -12.07
CA GLY A 104 -3.28 15.79 -12.82
C GLY A 104 -2.53 16.96 -12.17
N GLN A 105 -2.64 17.13 -10.84
CA GLN A 105 -1.89 18.15 -10.10
C GLN A 105 -0.36 17.91 -10.15
N MET A 106 0.07 16.65 -10.28
CA MET A 106 1.47 16.29 -10.50
C MET A 106 1.98 16.57 -11.93
N ASN A 107 1.21 17.29 -12.76
CA ASN A 107 1.54 17.53 -14.17
C ASN A 107 1.84 16.22 -14.91
N ASN A 108 0.91 15.26 -14.79
CA ASN A 108 1.02 13.90 -15.33
C ASN A 108 2.32 13.20 -14.91
N GLY A 109 2.70 13.36 -13.63
CA GLY A 109 3.88 12.76 -13.03
C GLY A 109 5.20 13.52 -13.25
N SER A 110 5.21 14.62 -14.01
CA SER A 110 6.42 15.43 -14.23
C SER A 110 6.82 16.23 -12.99
N THR A 111 5.87 16.48 -12.08
CA THR A 111 6.07 17.25 -10.85
C THR A 111 5.67 16.36 -9.67
N PRO A 112 6.61 15.59 -9.08
CA PRO A 112 6.29 14.63 -8.03
C PRO A 112 5.82 15.36 -6.77
N MET A 113 4.65 14.96 -6.26
CA MET A 113 4.06 15.52 -5.04
C MET A 113 3.87 14.41 -4.00
N PHE A 114 4.93 14.14 -3.24
CA PHE A 114 4.92 13.08 -2.23
C PHE A 114 5.38 13.60 -0.86
N SER A 115 4.86 13.00 0.19
CA SER A 115 5.29 13.27 1.57
C SER A 115 5.66 11.98 2.30
N ASN A 116 6.61 12.12 3.22
CA ASN A 116 6.94 11.08 4.17
C ASN A 116 5.74 10.80 5.08
N ILE A 117 5.62 9.55 5.52
CA ILE A 117 4.53 9.13 6.40
C ILE A 117 5.04 8.10 7.42
N SER A 118 4.41 8.01 8.58
CA SER A 118 4.73 6.95 9.55
C SER A 118 4.21 5.59 9.08
N VAL A 119 4.74 4.49 9.63
CA VAL A 119 4.28 3.13 9.31
C VAL A 119 2.79 2.95 9.64
N TYR A 120 2.35 3.47 10.78
CA TYR A 120 0.94 3.38 11.17
C TYR A 120 0.05 4.30 10.31
N ASP A 121 0.50 5.52 10.01
CA ASP A 121 -0.28 6.44 9.19
C ASP A 121 -0.38 5.99 7.74
N LEU A 122 0.61 5.27 7.21
CA LEU A 122 0.50 4.62 5.91
C LEU A 122 -0.67 3.63 5.88
N PHE A 123 -0.84 2.82 6.93
CA PHE A 123 -1.98 1.91 7.06
C PHE A 123 -3.31 2.65 7.06
N VAL A 124 -3.40 3.76 7.79
CA VAL A 124 -4.60 4.63 7.82
C VAL A 124 -4.84 5.30 6.47
N TRP A 125 -3.79 5.83 5.84
CA TRP A 125 -3.86 6.54 4.58
C TRP A 125 -4.32 5.63 3.44
N MET A 126 -3.85 4.37 3.39
CA MET A 126 -4.33 3.40 2.40
C MET A 126 -5.84 3.21 2.50
N HIS A 127 -6.36 3.07 3.72
CA HIS A 127 -7.80 2.96 3.95
C HIS A 127 -8.54 4.22 3.46
N TYR A 128 -8.07 5.40 3.87
CA TYR A 128 -8.62 6.68 3.38
C TYR A 128 -8.62 6.77 1.85
N TYR A 129 -7.51 6.42 1.21
CA TYR A 129 -7.34 6.53 -0.24
C TYR A 129 -8.27 5.61 -1.01
N VAL A 130 -8.52 4.39 -0.53
CA VAL A 130 -9.48 3.49 -1.20
C VAL A 130 -10.93 3.84 -0.90
N SER A 131 -11.22 4.52 0.21
CA SER A 131 -12.59 4.83 0.65
C SER A 131 -13.08 6.25 0.36
N ARG A 132 -12.19 7.17 -0.01
CA ARG A 132 -12.56 8.57 -0.31
C ARG A 132 -13.39 8.70 -1.58
N ASP A 133 -14.16 9.77 -1.65
CA ASP A 133 -14.93 10.13 -2.84
C ASP A 133 -14.03 10.45 -4.04
N THR A 134 -14.58 10.25 -5.24
CA THR A 134 -13.97 10.72 -6.48
C THR A 134 -14.08 12.24 -6.57
N LEU A 135 -12.97 12.88 -6.87
CA LEU A 135 -12.88 14.34 -6.95
C LEU A 135 -13.29 14.81 -8.34
N LEU A 136 -14.50 15.37 -8.45
CA LEU A 136 -15.03 15.91 -9.69
C LEU A 136 -14.87 17.44 -9.69
N GLY A 137 -14.09 17.99 -10.63
CA GLY A 137 -14.06 19.42 -10.99
C GLY A 137 -13.74 20.40 -9.85
N GLY A 138 -12.49 20.87 -9.76
CA GLY A 138 -12.09 21.97 -8.85
C GLY A 138 -11.97 21.58 -7.37
N SER A 139 -12.24 20.33 -7.02
CA SER A 139 -12.02 19.77 -5.69
C SER A 139 -10.54 19.41 -5.49
N GLU A 140 -9.94 19.90 -4.40
CA GLU A 140 -8.56 19.62 -4.02
C GLU A 140 -8.46 18.39 -3.12
N ILE A 141 -7.25 17.80 -3.05
CA ILE A 141 -6.94 16.82 -2.01
C ILE A 141 -6.46 17.62 -0.79
N TRP A 142 -7.22 17.51 0.31
CA TRP A 142 -7.00 18.18 1.60
C TRP A 142 -7.41 19.65 1.64
#